data_AF-A0A965IQ46-F1
#
_entry.id   AF-A0A965IQ46-F1
#
_cell.length_a   1.000
_cell.length_b   1.000
_cell.length_c   1.000
_cell.angle_alpha   90.00
_cell.angle_beta   90.00
_cell.angle_gamma   90.00
#
_symmetry.space_group_name_H-M   'P 1'
#
loop_
_entity.id
_entity.type
_entity.pdbx_description
1 polymer ?
#
loop_
_entity_poly.entity_id
_entity_poly.type
_entity_poly.pdbx_seq_one_letter_code
_entity_poly.pdbx_strand_id
1 'polypeptide(L)'
;MDDFTVVIDTREQLPWEFGLHVTAKKKLDTGDYSIEGLEHLLCIERKRSVSEIATNISEKRFKNVLERMSQIPYRFILLEFDLEDIYTFPVGSDIPKKLWDNLKISSKYILKYITEIQLNYGVHILFCGCSENAEKMAVSIMKRVYEKHGNKQEHI
;
A
#
# COMPACT_ATOMS: atom_id res chain seq x y z
N MET A 1 -9.73 14.17 -18.77
CA MET A 1 -9.62 14.20 -17.30
C MET A 1 -10.21 12.87 -16.87
N ASP A 2 -9.47 12.04 -16.17
CA ASP A 2 -10.01 10.72 -15.79
C ASP A 2 -11.08 10.94 -14.71
N ASP A 3 -12.28 10.44 -14.97
CA ASP A 3 -13.53 10.90 -14.34
C ASP A 3 -13.86 10.11 -13.07
N PHE A 4 -12.85 9.85 -12.22
CA PHE A 4 -13.03 9.07 -10.99
C PHE A 4 -12.61 9.84 -9.75
N THR A 5 -13.34 9.60 -8.66
CA THR A 5 -13.03 10.11 -7.33
C THR A 5 -12.10 9.13 -6.60
N VAL A 6 -10.97 9.61 -6.11
CA VAL A 6 -10.09 8.85 -5.22
C VAL A 6 -10.68 8.82 -3.82
N VAL A 7 -10.89 7.62 -3.28
CA VAL A 7 -11.30 7.45 -1.88
C VAL A 7 -10.05 7.31 -1.02
N ILE A 8 -9.96 8.13 0.02
CA ILE A 8 -8.90 8.12 1.03
C ILE A 8 -9.52 7.60 2.34
N ASP A 9 -8.90 6.58 2.93
CA ASP A 9 -9.34 6.06 4.23
C ASP A 9 -9.27 7.15 5.30
N THR A 10 -10.29 7.23 6.16
CA THR A 10 -10.37 8.28 7.20
C THR A 10 -9.27 8.18 8.26
N ARG A 11 -8.57 7.04 8.38
CA ARG A 11 -7.46 6.86 9.31
C ARG A 11 -6.11 7.30 8.72
N GLU A 12 -6.00 7.47 7.41
CA GLU A 12 -4.78 7.96 6.77
C GLU A 12 -4.51 9.42 7.17
N GLN A 13 -3.46 9.63 7.95
CA GLN A 13 -3.16 10.94 8.55
C GLN A 13 -2.42 11.87 7.59
N LEU A 14 -1.60 11.33 6.69
CA LEU A 14 -0.76 12.09 5.78
C LEU A 14 -0.99 11.65 4.33
N PRO A 15 -2.22 11.77 3.82
CA PRO A 15 -2.57 11.23 2.52
C PRO A 15 -1.74 11.87 1.40
N TRP A 16 -1.56 11.14 0.30
CA TRP A 16 -1.08 11.73 -0.94
C TRP A 16 -2.06 12.81 -1.43
N GLU A 17 -1.55 13.76 -2.21
CA GLU A 17 -2.33 14.92 -2.65
C GLU A 17 -3.27 14.58 -3.80
N PHE A 18 -2.92 13.59 -4.62
CA PHE A 18 -3.62 13.16 -5.84
C PHE A 18 -3.79 14.26 -6.90
N GLY A 19 -3.04 15.36 -6.78
CA GLY A 19 -2.97 16.45 -7.76
C GLY A 19 -4.34 16.97 -8.20
N LEU A 20 -4.71 16.69 -9.45
CA LEU A 20 -5.95 17.17 -10.09
C LEU A 20 -7.16 16.23 -9.92
N HIS A 21 -6.99 15.08 -9.28
CA HIS A 21 -8.09 14.16 -9.06
C HIS A 21 -8.99 14.65 -7.92
N VAL A 22 -10.30 14.46 -8.07
CA VAL A 22 -11.24 14.68 -6.98
C VAL A 22 -10.99 13.64 -5.90
N THR A 23 -10.98 14.05 -4.64
CA THR A 23 -10.77 13.15 -3.50
C THR A 23 -11.96 13.17 -2.55
N ALA A 24 -12.24 12.03 -1.92
CA ALA A 24 -13.24 11.89 -0.88
C ALA A 24 -12.67 11.11 0.31
N LYS A 25 -12.85 11.63 1.53
CA LYS A 25 -12.49 10.89 2.75
C LYS A 25 -13.65 10.00 3.18
N LYS A 26 -13.45 8.68 3.16
CA LYS A 26 -14.44 7.69 3.62
C LYS A 26 -13.74 6.56 4.36
N LYS A 27 -14.45 5.88 5.27
CA LYS A 27 -13.90 4.69 5.91
C LYS A 27 -13.82 3.56 4.88
N LEU A 28 -12.65 2.97 4.70
CA LEU A 28 -12.44 1.75 3.93
C LEU A 28 -12.32 0.54 4.88
N ASP A 29 -12.89 -0.59 4.49
CA ASP A 29 -12.77 -1.83 5.26
C ASP A 29 -11.34 -2.41 5.19
N THR A 30 -10.60 -2.11 4.12
CA THR A 30 -9.19 -2.47 3.95
C THR A 30 -8.49 -1.57 2.93
N GLY A 31 -7.18 -1.36 3.13
CA GLY A 31 -6.39 -0.42 2.34
C GLY A 31 -6.55 1.03 2.80
N ASP A 32 -5.64 1.88 2.31
CA ASP A 32 -5.60 3.32 2.57
C ASP A 32 -6.26 4.11 1.43
N TYR A 33 -6.29 3.55 0.22
CA TYR A 33 -6.87 4.19 -0.96
C TYR A 33 -7.67 3.24 -1.84
N SER A 34 -8.68 3.79 -2.52
CA SER A 34 -9.48 3.12 -3.54
C SER A 34 -10.13 4.13 -4.51
N ILE A 35 -11.08 3.69 -5.33
CA ILE A 35 -11.90 4.50 -6.22
C ILE A 35 -13.35 4.42 -5.75
N GLU A 36 -14.04 5.56 -5.75
CA GLU A 36 -15.46 5.64 -5.37
C GLU A 36 -16.32 4.73 -6.25
N GLY A 37 -17.14 3.88 -5.62
CA GLY A 37 -18.00 2.90 -6.31
C GLY A 37 -17.30 1.61 -6.75
N LEU A 38 -15.96 1.53 -6.62
CA LEU A 38 -15.13 0.36 -6.97
C LEU A 38 -14.31 -0.15 -5.77
N GLU A 39 -14.71 0.17 -4.53
CA GLU A 39 -13.99 -0.21 -3.30
C GLU A 39 -13.89 -1.73 -3.11
N HIS A 40 -14.86 -2.47 -3.63
CA HIS A 40 -14.88 -3.92 -3.66
C HIS A 40 -13.94 -4.53 -4.72
N LEU A 41 -13.44 -3.73 -5.66
CA LEU A 41 -12.56 -4.16 -6.73
C LEU A 41 -11.11 -3.78 -6.49
N LEU A 42 -10.85 -2.59 -5.93
CA LEU A 42 -9.51 -2.05 -5.73
C LEU A 42 -9.22 -1.72 -4.27
N CYS A 43 -8.08 -2.18 -3.77
CA CYS A 43 -7.49 -1.65 -2.55
C CYS A 43 -5.99 -1.38 -2.74
N ILE A 44 -5.55 -0.24 -2.23
CA ILE A 44 -4.13 0.13 -2.18
C ILE A 44 -3.78 0.44 -0.73
N GLU A 45 -2.84 -0.32 -0.19
CA GLU A 45 -2.22 -0.09 1.11
C GLU A 45 -0.88 0.62 0.89
N ARG A 46 -0.58 1.62 1.71
CA ARG A 46 0.66 2.39 1.67
C ARG A 46 1.55 2.00 2.83
N LYS A 47 2.86 1.90 2.56
CA LYS A 47 3.88 1.71 3.59
C LYS A 47 5.03 2.67 3.34
N ARG A 48 5.31 3.51 4.33
CA ARG A 48 6.20 4.68 4.18
C ARG A 48 7.67 4.34 4.39
N SER A 49 7.96 3.30 5.17
CA SER A 49 9.34 2.95 5.51
C SER A 49 9.53 1.46 5.79
N VAL A 50 10.79 1.01 5.71
CA VAL A 50 11.18 -0.35 6.09
C VAL A 50 10.86 -0.64 7.56
N SER A 51 11.00 0.36 8.44
CA SER A 51 10.66 0.24 9.88
C SER A 51 9.18 -0.04 10.11
N GLU A 52 8.29 0.55 9.31
CA GLU A 52 6.85 0.28 9.39
C GLU A 52 6.55 -1.17 9.04
N ILE A 53 7.14 -1.69 7.95
CA ILE A 53 7.03 -3.11 7.58
C ILE A 53 7.60 -3.99 8.70
N ALA A 54 8.82 -3.72 9.16
CA ALA A 54 9.47 -4.51 10.21
C ALA A 54 8.62 -4.58 11.49
N THR A 55 7.90 -3.52 11.82
CA THR A 55 6.97 -3.52 12.95
C THR A 55 5.74 -4.38 12.64
N ASN A 56 5.07 -4.10 11.52
CA ASN A 56 3.80 -4.71 11.12
C ASN A 56 3.88 -6.23 10.92
N ILE A 57 5.02 -6.77 10.46
CA ILE A 57 5.19 -8.22 10.23
C ILE A 57 4.92 -9.03 11.52
N SER A 58 5.22 -8.45 12.68
CA SER A 58 5.00 -9.09 13.98
C SER A 58 3.57 -8.93 14.52
N GLU A 59 2.74 -8.10 13.89
CA GLU A 59 1.42 -7.74 14.38
C GLU A 59 0.30 -8.59 13.78
N LYS A 60 -0.53 -9.19 14.64
CA LYS A 60 -1.74 -9.94 14.23
C LYS A 60 -2.69 -9.08 13.39
N ARG A 61 -2.76 -7.77 13.67
CA ARG A 61 -3.60 -6.83 12.93
C ARG A 61 -3.22 -6.76 11.45
N PHE A 62 -1.93 -6.75 11.13
CA PHE A 62 -1.47 -6.68 9.74
C PHE A 62 -1.82 -7.96 8.99
N LYS A 63 -1.69 -9.13 9.62
CA LYS A 63 -2.20 -10.38 9.03
C LYS A 63 -3.68 -10.29 8.67
N ASN A 64 -4.52 -9.75 9.55
CA ASN A 64 -5.94 -9.56 9.24
C ASN A 64 -6.17 -8.60 8.06
N VAL A 65 -5.32 -7.59 7.87
CA VAL A 65 -5.36 -6.71 6.68
C VAL A 65 -5.08 -7.54 5.43
N LEU A 66 -4.02 -8.36 5.42
CA LEU A 66 -3.67 -9.22 4.30
C LEU A 66 -4.78 -10.22 3.94
N GLU A 67 -5.43 -10.82 4.95
CA GLU A 67 -6.59 -11.71 4.75
C GLU A 67 -7.78 -10.97 4.11
N ARG A 68 -8.06 -9.72 4.50
CA ARG A 68 -9.12 -8.92 3.86
C ARG A 68 -8.72 -8.51 2.44
N MET A 69 -7.47 -8.08 2.25
CA MET A 69 -6.94 -7.72 0.95
C MET A 69 -7.06 -8.89 -0.02
N SER A 70 -6.73 -10.12 0.37
CA SER A 70 -6.75 -11.30 -0.52
C SER A 70 -8.10 -11.58 -1.19
N GLN A 71 -9.20 -11.06 -0.63
CA GLN A 71 -10.55 -11.19 -1.18
C GLN A 71 -10.86 -10.13 -2.26
N ILE A 72 -10.01 -9.11 -2.43
CA ILE A 72 -10.21 -8.02 -3.40
C ILE A 72 -9.48 -8.35 -4.71
N PRO A 73 -10.10 -8.16 -5.89
CA PRO A 73 -9.47 -8.50 -7.17
C PRO A 73 -8.15 -7.75 -7.45
N TYR A 74 -8.13 -6.43 -7.26
CA TYR A 74 -6.97 -5.58 -7.50
C TYR A 74 -6.45 -5.07 -6.16
N ARG A 75 -5.32 -5.62 -5.71
CA ARG A 75 -4.80 -5.39 -4.36
C ARG A 75 -3.31 -5.16 -4.39
N PHE A 76 -2.91 -4.00 -3.89
CA PHE A 76 -1.55 -3.51 -3.98
C PHE A 76 -1.06 -3.02 -2.62
N ILE A 77 0.21 -3.29 -2.33
CA ILE A 77 0.97 -2.56 -1.31
C ILE A 77 2.03 -1.74 -2.05
N LEU A 78 1.99 -0.42 -1.88
CA LEU A 78 2.98 0.49 -2.44
C LEU A 78 3.96 0.92 -1.34
N LEU A 79 5.24 0.66 -1.59
CA LEU A 79 6.34 0.95 -0.67
C LEU A 79 7.02 2.25 -1.11
N GLU A 80 7.12 3.24 -0.23
CA GLU A 80 7.77 4.53 -0.52
C GLU A 80 9.30 4.49 -0.41
N PHE A 81 9.88 3.31 -0.59
CA PHE A 81 11.31 3.04 -0.45
C PHE A 81 11.69 1.96 -1.48
N ASP A 82 12.99 1.77 -1.69
CA ASP A 82 13.55 0.83 -2.63
C ASP A 82 13.93 -0.50 -1.97
N LEU A 83 14.17 -1.53 -2.77
CA LEU A 83 14.64 -2.83 -2.28
C LEU A 83 15.99 -2.71 -1.55
N GLU A 84 16.84 -1.78 -1.98
CA GLU A 84 18.14 -1.52 -1.36
C GLU A 84 18.01 -1.04 0.10
N ASP A 85 16.95 -0.31 0.43
CA ASP A 85 16.68 0.14 1.80
C ASP A 85 16.40 -1.06 2.73
N ILE A 86 15.84 -2.15 2.20
CA ILE A 86 15.69 -3.40 2.97
C ILE A 86 17.05 -4.03 3.22
N TYR A 87 17.91 -4.12 2.20
CA TYR A 87 19.23 -4.74 2.35
C TYR A 87 20.13 -4.00 3.34
N THR A 88 20.00 -2.69 3.40
CA THR A 88 20.78 -1.83 4.29
C THR A 88 20.14 -1.59 5.66
N PHE A 89 18.88 -2.01 5.87
CA PHE A 89 18.17 -1.86 7.15
C PHE A 89 18.97 -2.45 8.33
N PRO A 90 19.11 -1.73 9.47
CA PRO A 90 18.41 -0.49 9.86
C PRO A 90 19.11 0.83 9.49
N VAL A 91 20.15 0.81 8.64
CA VAL A 91 20.84 2.04 8.21
C VAL A 91 19.86 2.95 7.49
N GLY A 92 19.89 4.25 7.80
CA GLY A 92 18.99 5.25 7.20
C GLY A 92 17.57 5.29 7.79
N SER A 93 17.23 4.38 8.71
CA SER A 93 15.94 4.42 9.42
C SER A 93 15.94 5.40 10.61
N ASP A 94 14.75 5.74 11.09
CA ASP A 94 14.56 6.55 12.31
C ASP A 94 14.89 5.78 13.62
N ILE A 95 15.40 4.54 13.52
CA ILE A 95 15.72 3.72 14.69
C ILE A 95 17.09 4.15 15.26
N PRO A 96 17.18 4.51 16.55
CA PRO A 96 18.46 4.87 17.18
C PRO A 96 19.51 3.75 17.05
N LYS A 97 20.75 4.11 16.65
CA LYS A 97 21.87 3.15 16.45
C LYS A 97 22.09 2.19 17.61
N LYS A 98 21.94 2.67 18.85
CA LYS A 98 22.07 1.87 20.09
C LYS A 98 21.06 0.70 20.19
N LEU A 99 19.99 0.71 19.39
CA LEU A 99 18.97 -0.33 19.36
C LEU A 99 19.15 -1.33 18.21
N TRP A 100 20.10 -1.08 17.29
CA TRP A 100 20.26 -1.89 16.08
C TRP A 100 20.59 -3.35 16.39
N ASP A 101 21.46 -3.60 17.37
CA ASP A 101 21.84 -4.95 17.79
C ASP A 101 20.69 -5.72 18.46
N ASN A 102 19.64 -5.02 18.92
CA ASN A 102 18.47 -5.60 19.57
C ASN A 102 17.31 -5.84 18.60
N LEU A 103 17.47 -5.53 17.31
CA LEU A 103 16.42 -5.74 16.33
C LEU A 103 16.19 -7.24 16.12
N LYS A 104 14.99 -7.69 16.46
CA LYS A 104 14.55 -9.08 16.28
C LYS A 104 14.32 -9.43 14.80
N ILE A 105 14.07 -8.42 13.98
CA ILE A 105 13.72 -8.58 12.56
C ILE A 105 14.92 -8.20 11.70
N SER A 106 15.43 -9.18 10.95
CA SER A 106 16.51 -8.99 9.99
C SER A 106 15.99 -8.63 8.60
N SER A 107 16.82 -7.99 7.77
CA SER A 107 16.54 -7.72 6.35
C SER A 107 16.12 -8.96 5.58
N LYS A 108 16.77 -10.11 5.85
CA LYS A 108 16.41 -11.41 5.24
C LYS A 108 15.00 -11.85 5.60
N TYR A 109 14.58 -11.62 6.84
CA TYR A 109 13.23 -11.94 7.28
C TYR A 109 12.19 -11.01 6.67
N ILE A 110 12.48 -9.71 6.54
CA ILE A 110 11.61 -8.74 5.84
C ILE A 110 11.40 -9.18 4.40
N LEU A 111 12.48 -9.49 3.67
CA LEU A 111 12.40 -9.92 2.27
C LEU A 111 11.62 -11.22 2.11
N LYS A 112 11.88 -12.21 2.98
CA LYS A 112 11.11 -13.45 3.05
C LYS A 112 9.62 -13.14 3.20
N TYR A 113 9.26 -12.30 4.17
CA TYR A 113 7.86 -12.01 4.46
C TYR A 113 7.16 -11.25 3.32
N ILE A 114 7.82 -10.27 2.70
CA ILE A 114 7.32 -9.59 1.50
C ILE A 114 7.03 -10.61 0.39
N THR A 115 7.93 -11.58 0.20
CA THR A 115 7.74 -12.66 -0.78
C THR A 115 6.54 -13.55 -0.42
N GLU A 116 6.40 -13.93 0.85
CA GLU A 116 5.27 -14.70 1.35
C GLU A 116 3.93 -13.95 1.19
N ILE A 117 3.91 -12.62 1.37
CA ILE A 117 2.71 -11.82 1.10
C ILE A 117 2.28 -11.98 -0.36
N GLN A 118 3.22 -11.82 -1.30
CA GLN A 118 2.92 -11.93 -2.73
C GLN A 118 2.46 -13.34 -3.11
N LEU A 119 3.06 -14.39 -2.55
CA LEU A 119 2.75 -15.77 -2.92
C LEU A 119 1.46 -16.28 -2.25
N ASN A 120 1.31 -16.06 -0.94
CA ASN A 120 0.24 -16.69 -0.15
C ASN A 120 -1.05 -15.89 -0.19
N TYR A 121 -0.94 -14.56 -0.21
CA TYR A 121 -2.10 -13.70 -0.30
C TYR A 121 -2.36 -13.30 -1.74
N GLY A 122 -1.35 -13.34 -2.62
CA GLY A 122 -1.41 -12.93 -4.03
C GLY A 122 -1.20 -11.42 -4.24
N VAL A 123 -0.78 -10.69 -3.19
CA VAL A 123 -0.87 -9.21 -3.16
C VAL A 123 0.29 -8.66 -3.98
N HIS A 124 0.03 -7.69 -4.85
CA HIS A 124 1.11 -7.07 -5.62
C HIS A 124 1.88 -6.08 -4.74
N ILE A 125 3.18 -6.27 -4.58
CA ILE A 125 4.04 -5.34 -3.82
C ILE A 125 4.93 -4.59 -4.80
N LEU A 126 4.88 -3.26 -4.78
CA LEU A 126 5.68 -2.40 -5.66
C LEU A 126 6.57 -1.49 -4.83
N PHE A 127 7.87 -1.51 -5.12
CA PHE A 127 8.86 -0.56 -4.60
C PHE A 127 8.81 0.70 -5.45
N CYS A 128 8.48 1.84 -4.84
CA CYS A 128 8.32 3.11 -5.52
C CYS A 128 9.45 4.10 -5.19
N GLY A 129 10.31 3.80 -4.21
CA GLY A 129 11.47 4.61 -3.85
C GLY A 129 11.14 5.89 -3.07
N CYS A 130 10.01 6.55 -3.34
CA CYS A 130 9.55 7.73 -2.61
C CYS A 130 8.03 7.91 -2.68
N SER A 131 7.51 8.84 -1.86
CA SER A 131 6.07 9.18 -1.81
C SER A 131 5.51 9.66 -3.14
N GLU A 132 6.24 10.53 -3.86
CA GLU A 132 5.78 11.08 -5.14
C GLU A 132 5.60 9.98 -6.21
N ASN A 133 6.54 9.04 -6.26
CA ASN A 133 6.47 7.92 -7.19
C ASN A 133 5.37 6.92 -6.80
N ALA A 134 5.16 6.69 -5.50
CA ALA A 134 4.10 5.82 -5.01
C ALA A 134 2.72 6.38 -5.35
N GLU A 135 2.52 7.69 -5.20
CA GLU A 135 1.31 8.39 -5.62
C GLU A 135 1.08 8.26 -7.13
N LYS A 136 2.11 8.54 -7.95
CA LYS A 136 2.04 8.37 -9.41
C LYS A 136 1.67 6.94 -9.79
N MET A 137 2.24 5.93 -9.11
CA MET A 137 1.92 4.52 -9.31
C MET A 137 0.48 4.19 -8.92
N ALA A 138 0.00 4.71 -7.78
CA ALA A 138 -1.39 4.54 -7.34
C ALA A 138 -2.38 5.11 -8.36
N VAL A 139 -2.17 6.35 -8.80
CA VAL A 139 -2.97 6.99 -9.86
C VAL A 139 -2.93 6.16 -11.14
N SER A 140 -1.75 5.66 -11.50
CA SER A 140 -1.55 4.72 -12.61
C SER A 140 -2.49 3.52 -12.48
N ILE A 141 -2.41 2.77 -11.38
CA ILE A 141 -3.22 1.58 -11.12
C ILE A 141 -4.71 1.92 -11.18
N MET A 142 -5.11 3.00 -10.52
CA MET A 142 -6.49 3.45 -10.45
C MET A 142 -7.07 3.70 -11.85
N LYS A 143 -6.36 4.41 -12.72
CA LYS A 143 -6.78 4.64 -14.11
C LYS A 143 -7.10 3.34 -14.85
N ARG A 144 -6.22 2.34 -14.78
CA ARG A 144 -6.43 1.06 -15.49
C ARG A 144 -7.58 0.24 -14.91
N VAL A 145 -7.78 0.29 -13.60
CA VAL A 145 -8.94 -0.36 -12.99
C VAL A 145 -10.23 0.36 -13.39
N TYR A 146 -10.23 1.69 -13.38
CA TYR A 146 -11.37 2.50 -13.79
C TYR A 146 -11.73 2.29 -15.26
N GLU A 147 -10.76 2.33 -16.19
CA GLU A 147 -10.98 2.04 -17.60
C GLU A 147 -11.64 0.67 -17.83
N LYS A 148 -11.30 -0.33 -17.01
CA LYS A 148 -11.81 -1.69 -17.13
C LYS A 148 -13.22 -1.90 -16.55
N HIS A 149 -13.60 -1.11 -15.54
CA HIS A 149 -14.82 -1.36 -14.73
C HIS A 149 -15.74 -0.14 -14.54
N GLY A 150 -15.21 1.08 -14.54
CA GLY A 150 -15.96 2.32 -14.31
C GLY A 150 -17.06 2.56 -15.35
N ASN A 151 -16.74 2.39 -16.63
CA ASN A 151 -17.70 2.62 -17.73
C ASN A 151 -18.83 1.57 -17.81
N LYS A 152 -18.77 0.49 -17.01
CA LYS A 152 -19.82 -0.54 -17.00
C LYS A 152 -20.95 -0.24 -16.00
N GLN A 153 -20.77 0.73 -15.11
CA GLN A 153 -21.79 1.12 -14.13
C GLN A 153 -22.76 2.19 -14.66
N GLU A 154 -22.46 2.87 -15.78
CA GLU A 154 -23.33 3.90 -16.38
C GLU A 154 -24.47 3.35 -17.27
N HIS A 155 -24.62 2.02 -17.37
CA HIS A 155 -25.62 1.38 -18.25
C HIS A 155 -26.60 0.46 -17.51
N ILE A 156 -26.90 0.75 -16.25
CA ILE A 156 -28.00 0.12 -15.50
C ILE A 156 -29.03 1.18 -15.12
#